data_AF-A0A7G2EC69-F1
#
_entry.id   AF-A0A7G2EC69-F1
#
_cell.length_a   1.000
_cell.length_b   1.000
_cell.length_c   1.000
_cell.angle_alpha   90.00
_cell.angle_beta   90.00
_cell.angle_gamma   90.00
#
_symmetry.space_group_name_H-M   'P 1'
#
loop_
_entity.id
_entity.type
_entity.pdbx_description
1 polymer ?
#
loop_
_entity_poly.entity_id
_entity_poly.type
_entity_poly.pdbx_seq_one_letter_code
_entity_poly.pdbx_strand_id
1 'polypeptide(L)' 'MNLQLGNTEEYIDGQLTGNLGEILIRCNNVLYVRGVPEDEELEDADQD' A
#
# COMPACT_ATOMS: atom_id res chain seq x y z
N MET A 1 -5.75 14.68 4.87
CA MET A 1 -6.51 13.59 4.23
C MET A 1 -6.16 12.27 4.92
N ASN A 2 -7.07 11.67 5.69
CA ASN A 2 -6.84 10.31 6.20
C ASN A 2 -7.02 9.33 5.02
N LEU A 3 -6.29 8.22 5.01
CA LEU A 3 -6.31 7.24 3.92
C LEU A 3 -6.70 5.86 4.45
N GLN A 4 -7.74 5.26 3.88
CA GLN A 4 -8.11 3.87 4.13
C GLN A 4 -7.66 3.04 2.93
N LEU A 5 -6.85 2.03 3.19
CA LEU A 5 -6.24 1.18 2.17
C LEU A 5 -6.55 -0.29 2.49
N GLY A 6 -6.92 -1.06 1.47
CA GLY A 6 -6.98 -2.53 1.52
C GLY A 6 -5.69 -3.13 0.98
N ASN A 7 -5.48 -4.43 1.22
CA ASN A 7 -4.38 -5.23 0.68
C ASN A 7 -3.01 -4.53 0.80
N THR A 8 -2.77 -3.83 1.91
CA THR A 8 -1.60 -2.95 2.05
C THR A 8 -0.35 -3.75 2.35
N GLU A 9 0.74 -3.43 1.66
CA GLU A 9 2.07 -3.96 1.93
C GLU A 9 2.95 -2.91 2.58
N GLU A 10 3.79 -3.33 3.53
CA GLU A 10 4.78 -2.46 4.16
C GLU A 10 6.15 -2.67 3.52
N TYR A 11 6.81 -1.55 3.21
CA TYR A 11 8.19 -1.52 2.73
C TYR A 11 9.02 -0.65 3.68
N ILE A 12 10.08 -1.21 4.25
CA ILE A 12 11.06 -0.50 5.08
C ILE A 12 12.42 -0.60 4.38
N ASP A 13 13.10 0.54 4.21
CA ASP A 13 14.37 0.62 3.49
C ASP A 13 14.34 -0.02 2.08
N GLY A 14 13.19 0.06 1.42
CA GLY A 14 12.97 -0.48 0.07
C GLY A 14 12.74 -1.99 0.00
N GLN A 15 12.66 -2.68 1.14
CA GLN A 15 12.40 -4.12 1.22
C GLN A 15 10.99 -4.39 1.75
N LEU A 16 10.30 -5.35 1.14
CA LEU A 16 9.00 -5.83 1.61
C LEU A 16 9.17 -6.47 3.00
N THR A 17 8.47 -5.93 4.00
CA THR A 17 8.50 -6.44 5.38
C THR A 17 7.28 -7.30 5.70
N GLY A 18 6.15 -7.06 5.03
CA GLY A 18 4.97 -7.91 5.15
C GLY A 18 3.67 -7.30 4.61
N ASN A 19 2.63 -8.12 4.64
CA ASN A 19 1.27 -7.73 4.31
C ASN A 19 0.52 -7.28 5.59
N LEU A 20 -0.07 -6.09 5.54
CA LEU A 20 -0.83 -5.48 6.65
C LEU A 20 -2.35 -5.59 6.46
N GLY A 21 -2.83 -5.98 5.28
CA GLY A 21 -4.26 -6.05 4.97
C GLY A 21 -4.93 -4.67 4.95
N GLU A 22 -5.99 -4.50 5.73
CA GLU A 22 -6.75 -3.25 5.81
C GLU A 22 -6.20 -2.31 6.89
N ILE A 23 -5.83 -1.09 6.51
CA ILE A 23 -5.29 -0.09 7.44
C ILE A 23 -5.89 1.31 7.23
N LEU A 24 -5.77 2.14 8.27
CA LEU A 24 -6.09 3.57 8.25
C LEU A 24 -4.84 4.40 8.57
N ILE A 25 -4.36 5.18 7.60
CA ILE A 25 -3.25 6.12 7.79
C ILE A 25 -3.82 7.50 8.14
N ARG A 26 -3.41 8.04 9.30
CA ARG A 26 -3.79 9.40 9.68
C ARG A 26 -3.08 10.43 8.79
N CYS A 27 -3.82 11.46 8.45
CA CYS A 27 -3.40 12.51 7.54
C CYS A 27 -2.07 13.19 7.86
N ASN A 28 -1.70 13.31 9.14
CA ASN A 28 -0.49 14.02 9.56
C ASN A 28 0.79 13.20 9.38
N ASN A 29 0.68 11.94 8.96
CA ASN A 29 1.83 11.05 8.71
C ASN A 29 2.12 10.87 7.21
N VAL A 30 1.33 11.50 6.32
CA VAL A 30 1.47 11.35 4.87
C VAL A 30 2.34 12.46 4.31
N LEU A 31 3.49 12.11 3.74
CA LEU A 31 4.34 13.06 3.00
C LEU A 31 3.86 13.26 1.55
N TYR A 32 3.58 12.17 0.84
CA TYR A 32 3.06 12.19 -0.53
C TYR A 32 2.23 10.94 -0.82
N VAL A 33 1.44 11.00 -1.90
CA VAL A 33 0.72 9.86 -2.49
C VAL A 33 1.01 9.88 -3.99
N ARG A 34 1.31 8.72 -4.58
CA ARG A 34 1.47 8.57 -6.03
C ARG A 34 0.58 7.44 -6.53
N GLY A 35 0.10 7.57 -7.77
CA GLY A 35 -0.49 6.45 -8.49
C GLY A 35 0.59 5.44 -8.91
N VAL A 36 0.19 4.19 -9.05
CA VAL A 36 0.97 3.16 -9.74
C VAL A 36 0.62 3.24 -11.24
N PRO A 37 1.57 3.11 -12.18
CA PRO A 37 1.28 3.05 -13.61
C PRO A 37 0.33 1.89 -13.94
N GLU A 38 -0.56 2.07 -14.92
CA GLU A 38 -1.57 1.06 -15.30
C GLU A 38 -0.96 -0.25 -15.83
N ASP A 39 0.30 -0.23 -16.28
CA ASP A 39 1.01 -1.40 -16.81
C ASP A 39 1.71 -2.25 -15.73
N GLU A 40 1.70 -1.82 -14.47
CA GLU A 40 2.13 -2.62 -13.31
C GLU A 40 0.89 -3.25 -12.66
N GLU A 41 0.23 -4.18 -13.38
CA GLU A 41 -0.78 -5.05 -12.77
C GLU A 41 -0.09 -5.88 -11.67
N LEU A 42 -0.50 -5.66 -10.41
CA LEU A 42 -0.10 -6.48 -9.28
C LEU A 42 -0.72 -7.88 -9.45
N GLU A 43 0.04 -8.82 -10.02
CA GLU A 43 -0.39 -10.20 -10.34
C GLU A 43 -0.71 -11.08 -9.10
N ASP A 44 -0.73 -10.56 -7.88
CA ASP A 44 -0.79 -11.38 -6.66
C ASP A 44 -2.09 -11.24 -5.83
N ALA A 45 -3.16 -10.63 -6.36
CA ALA A 45 -4.38 -10.40 -5.56
C ALA A 45 -5.43 -11.53 -5.57
N ASP A 46 -5.28 -12.58 -6.40
CA ASP A 46 -6.32 -13.63 -6.58
C ASP A 46 -5.81 -15.09 -6.38
N GLN A 47 -5.04 -15.35 -5.32
CA GLN A 47 -4.85 -16.72 -4.80
C GLN A 47 -5.22 -16.79 -3.31
N ASP A 48 -6.52 -16.93 -3.03
CA ASP A 48 -7.10 -17.83 -2.01
C ASP A 48 -8.64 -17.79 -2.04
#